data_AF-A0A2M8N5F7-F1
#
_entry.id   AF-A0A2M8N5F7-F1
#
_cell.length_a   1.000
_cell.length_b   1.000
_cell.length_c   1.000
_cell.angle_alpha   90.00
_cell.angle_beta   90.00
_cell.angle_gamma   90.00
#
_symmetry.space_group_name_H-M   'P 1'
#
loop_
_entity.id
_entity.type
_entity.pdbx_description
1 polymer ?
#
loop_
_entity_poly.entity_id
_entity_poly.type
_entity_poly.pdbx_seq_one_letter_code
_entity_poly.pdbx_strand_id
1 'polypeptide(L)'
;SYQQAALQAGIPLLTADDLRNGNAISGDWTGEGWHTELNYTDIPIITGYQAGVRLVELSRQYDFAFFPHWITDVVGHRGDLNTSIQLIKTFDDVLRGILDTWQDDEGVVIITSDHGNIEDLSHRKHTKNHVPTVIIGKHKHIFDGIHDIADITPGIRQVLKIKTG
;
A
#
# COMPACT_ATOMS: atom_id res chain seq x y z
N SER A 1 12.73 -9.49 -5.44
CA SER A 1 11.74 -8.46 -5.08
C SER A 1 10.33 -8.98 -5.31
N TYR A 2 9.29 -8.27 -4.86
CA TYR A 2 7.90 -8.66 -5.11
C TYR A 2 7.55 -8.69 -6.62
N GLN A 3 8.13 -7.79 -7.42
CA GLN A 3 7.95 -7.82 -8.88
C GLN A 3 8.54 -9.09 -9.50
N GLN A 4 9.73 -9.52 -9.06
CA GLN A 4 10.33 -10.77 -9.53
C GLN A 4 9.49 -11.98 -9.12
N ALA A 5 8.90 -11.98 -7.92
CA ALA A 5 8.01 -13.04 -7.48
C ALA A 5 6.77 -13.15 -8.38
N ALA A 6 6.13 -12.01 -8.70
CA ALA A 6 5.00 -11.97 -9.64
C ALA A 6 5.38 -12.50 -11.02
N LEU A 7 6.51 -12.03 -11.59
CA LEU A 7 6.99 -12.49 -12.89
C LEU A 7 7.31 -13.99 -12.94
N GLN A 8 7.95 -14.52 -11.90
CA GLN A 8 8.25 -15.96 -11.78
C GLN A 8 6.99 -16.81 -11.61
N ALA A 9 5.93 -16.25 -11.03
CA ALA A 9 4.62 -16.88 -10.93
C ALA A 9 3.78 -16.76 -12.22
N GLY A 10 4.30 -16.12 -13.28
CA GLY A 10 3.58 -15.89 -14.53
C GLY A 10 2.50 -14.80 -14.44
N ILE A 11 2.53 -13.97 -13.39
CA ILE A 11 1.61 -12.84 -13.22
C ILE A 11 2.21 -11.63 -13.95
N PRO A 12 1.52 -11.08 -14.97
CA PRO A 12 2.00 -9.90 -15.68
C PRO A 12 1.97 -8.67 -14.76
N LEU A 13 2.95 -7.77 -14.95
CA LEU A 13 2.93 -6.47 -14.28
C LEU A 13 2.01 -5.52 -15.04
N LEU A 14 1.26 -4.70 -14.29
CA LEU A 14 0.42 -3.65 -14.85
C LEU A 14 1.27 -2.57 -15.53
N THR A 15 0.70 -1.96 -16.58
CA THR A 15 1.37 -1.05 -17.49
C THR A 15 0.90 0.40 -17.32
N ALA A 16 1.56 1.32 -18.03
CA ALA A 16 1.09 2.70 -18.14
C ALA A 16 -0.33 2.78 -18.74
N ASP A 17 -0.68 1.90 -19.69
CA ASP A 17 -2.02 1.87 -20.28
C ASP A 17 -3.08 1.41 -19.28
N ASP A 18 -2.74 0.46 -18.40
CA ASP A 18 -3.64 0.06 -17.31
C ASP A 18 -3.89 1.24 -16.37
N LEU A 19 -2.85 2.01 -16.06
CA LEU A 19 -2.98 3.22 -15.24
C LEU A 19 -3.84 4.30 -15.93
N ARG A 20 -3.62 4.56 -17.23
CA ARG A 20 -4.45 5.49 -18.04
C ARG A 20 -5.92 5.12 -18.00
N ASN A 21 -6.22 3.83 -18.10
CA ASN A 21 -7.58 3.32 -18.17
C ASN A 21 -8.23 3.14 -16.79
N GLY A 22 -7.53 3.47 -15.70
CA GLY A 22 -8.03 3.29 -14.33
C GLY A 22 -8.05 1.84 -13.84
N ASN A 23 -7.40 0.92 -14.57
CA ASN A 23 -7.24 -0.49 -14.21
C ASN A 23 -6.00 -0.75 -13.34
N ALA A 24 -5.25 0.30 -13.00
CA ALA A 24 -4.12 0.26 -12.09
C ALA A 24 -4.11 1.49 -11.19
N ILE A 25 -3.23 1.45 -10.19
CA ILE A 25 -2.96 2.56 -9.28
C ILE A 25 -1.47 2.89 -9.34
N SER A 26 -1.12 4.17 -9.28
CA SER A 26 0.27 4.60 -9.30
C SER A 26 0.95 4.35 -7.94
N GLY A 27 2.28 4.24 -7.93
CA GLY A 27 3.03 4.02 -6.69
C GLY A 27 2.94 5.18 -5.68
N ASP A 28 2.72 6.40 -6.19
CA ASP A 28 2.45 7.63 -5.43
C ASP A 28 0.96 7.88 -5.15
N TRP A 29 0.10 6.90 -5.48
CA TRP A 29 -1.37 6.96 -5.40
C TRP A 29 -2.05 7.92 -6.37
N THR A 30 -1.55 9.14 -6.49
CA THR A 30 -2.22 10.25 -7.18
C THR A 30 -1.93 10.32 -8.67
N GLY A 31 -0.78 9.80 -9.10
CA GLY A 31 -0.29 9.87 -10.48
C GLY A 31 0.54 11.12 -10.76
N GLU A 32 0.72 12.02 -9.79
CA GLU A 32 1.51 13.25 -9.96
C GLU A 32 2.97 12.96 -10.36
N GLY A 33 3.61 11.96 -9.75
CA GLY A 33 4.98 11.58 -10.05
C GLY A 33 5.18 11.08 -11.49
N TRP A 34 4.12 10.57 -12.12
CA TRP A 34 4.19 10.19 -13.54
C TRP A 34 4.30 11.40 -14.45
N HIS A 35 3.67 12.52 -14.08
CA HIS A 35 3.78 13.79 -14.82
C HIS A 35 5.13 14.45 -14.55
N THR A 36 5.48 14.60 -13.27
CA THR A 36 6.64 15.42 -12.87
C THR A 36 7.97 14.72 -13.10
N GLU A 37 8.05 13.40 -12.89
CA GLU A 37 9.32 12.66 -12.94
C GLU A 37 9.49 11.84 -14.22
N LEU A 38 8.39 11.36 -14.83
CA LEU A 38 8.43 10.44 -15.96
C LEU A 38 7.92 11.05 -17.27
N ASN A 39 7.40 12.28 -17.23
CA ASN A 39 6.90 13.03 -18.39
C ASN A 39 5.71 12.36 -19.12
N TYR A 40 4.92 11.57 -18.38
CA TYR A 40 3.65 11.00 -18.86
C TYR A 40 2.51 11.96 -18.52
N THR A 41 2.20 12.87 -19.44
CA THR A 41 1.23 13.95 -19.23
C THR A 41 -0.23 13.53 -19.39
N ASP A 42 -0.49 12.29 -19.79
CA ASP A 42 -1.81 11.74 -20.07
C ASP A 42 -2.32 10.79 -18.98
N ILE A 43 -1.55 10.59 -17.92
CA ILE A 43 -1.94 9.79 -16.76
C ILE A 43 -2.99 10.55 -15.95
N PRO A 44 -4.13 9.94 -15.56
CA PRO A 44 -5.10 10.59 -14.70
C PRO A 44 -4.48 11.00 -13.35
N ILE A 45 -4.67 12.26 -12.96
CA ILE A 45 -4.35 12.73 -11.61
C ILE A 45 -5.60 12.60 -10.75
N ILE A 46 -5.50 11.91 -9.62
CA ILE A 46 -6.58 11.69 -8.67
C ILE A 46 -6.18 12.14 -7.26
N THR A 47 -7.17 12.43 -6.41
CA THR A 47 -6.91 12.76 -5.01
C THR A 47 -6.52 11.52 -4.21
N GLY A 48 -5.90 11.70 -3.03
CA GLY A 48 -5.62 10.61 -2.10
C GLY A 48 -6.88 9.79 -1.77
N TYR A 49 -8.00 10.47 -1.50
CA TYR A 49 -9.29 9.81 -1.29
C TYR A 49 -9.70 8.93 -2.47
N GLN A 50 -9.67 9.47 -3.70
CA GLN A 50 -10.01 8.71 -4.90
C GLN A 50 -9.06 7.52 -5.13
N ALA A 51 -7.79 7.65 -4.77
CA ALA A 51 -6.84 6.56 -4.81
C ALA A 51 -7.19 5.45 -3.81
N GLY A 52 -7.65 5.82 -2.60
CA GLY A 52 -8.17 4.87 -1.61
C GLY A 52 -9.39 4.10 -2.11
N VAL A 53 -10.36 4.79 -2.72
CA VAL A 53 -11.52 4.17 -3.37
C VAL A 53 -11.05 3.19 -4.46
N ARG A 54 -10.16 3.64 -5.33
CA ARG A 54 -9.63 2.83 -6.45
C ARG A 54 -8.87 1.60 -5.96
N LEU A 55 -8.09 1.70 -4.88
CA LEU A 55 -7.40 0.55 -4.29
C LEU A 55 -8.38 -0.55 -3.89
N VAL A 56 -9.49 -0.18 -3.26
CA VAL A 56 -10.55 -1.14 -2.87
C VAL A 56 -11.20 -1.74 -4.12
N GLU A 57 -11.61 -0.91 -5.09
CA GLU A 57 -12.21 -1.36 -6.35
C GLU A 57 -11.31 -2.32 -7.14
N LEU A 58 -10.03 -2.02 -7.24
CA LEU A 58 -9.04 -2.89 -7.89
C LEU A 58 -8.83 -4.18 -7.11
N SER A 59 -8.76 -4.12 -5.77
CA SER A 59 -8.53 -5.31 -4.94
C SER A 59 -9.62 -6.37 -5.10
N ARG A 60 -10.87 -5.97 -5.38
CA ARG A 60 -12.01 -6.88 -5.58
C ARG A 60 -11.86 -7.80 -6.79
N GLN A 61 -10.89 -7.54 -7.67
CA GLN A 61 -10.57 -8.39 -8.81
C GLN A 61 -9.64 -9.57 -8.45
N TYR A 62 -9.14 -9.61 -7.21
CA TYR A 62 -8.13 -10.56 -6.77
C TYR A 62 -8.52 -11.19 -5.42
N ASP A 63 -8.14 -12.46 -5.21
CA ASP A 63 -8.23 -13.07 -3.88
C ASP A 63 -7.22 -12.46 -2.90
N PHE A 64 -6.11 -11.92 -3.41
CA PHE A 64 -5.06 -11.27 -2.65
C PHE A 64 -4.48 -10.09 -3.43
N ALA A 65 -4.50 -8.91 -2.83
CA ALA A 65 -3.88 -7.70 -3.36
C ALA A 65 -2.76 -7.22 -2.43
N PHE A 66 -1.63 -6.84 -3.01
CA PHE A 66 -0.47 -6.33 -2.27
C PHE A 66 0.00 -5.02 -2.89
N PHE A 67 -0.05 -3.94 -2.13
CA PHE A 67 0.39 -2.61 -2.56
C PHE A 67 1.53 -2.11 -1.66
N PRO A 68 2.79 -2.23 -2.10
CA PRO A 68 3.92 -1.65 -1.37
C PRO A 68 4.03 -0.14 -1.67
N HIS A 69 4.18 0.68 -0.64
CA HIS A 69 4.41 2.11 -0.77
C HIS A 69 5.79 2.50 -0.24
N TRP A 70 6.77 2.58 -1.14
CA TRP A 70 8.18 2.83 -0.78
C TRP A 70 8.55 4.32 -0.72
N ILE A 71 7.64 5.22 -1.10
CA ILE A 71 7.94 6.65 -1.19
C ILE A 71 8.13 7.28 0.19
N THR A 72 7.47 6.76 1.24
CA THR A 72 7.72 7.15 2.63
C THR A 72 9.18 6.94 3.04
N ASP A 73 9.81 5.84 2.62
CA ASP A 73 11.22 5.58 2.89
C ASP A 73 12.13 6.53 2.10
N VAL A 74 11.84 6.76 0.82
CA VAL A 74 12.59 7.72 -0.02
C VAL A 74 12.55 9.13 0.59
N VAL A 75 11.38 9.56 1.04
CA VAL A 75 11.18 10.86 1.71
C VAL A 75 11.86 10.89 3.08
N GLY A 76 11.85 9.80 3.85
CA GLY A 76 12.61 9.73 5.10
C GLY A 76 14.12 9.88 4.90
N HIS A 77 14.67 9.30 3.84
CA HIS A 77 16.10 9.39 3.50
C HIS A 77 16.52 10.73 2.89
N ARG A 78 15.64 11.42 2.17
CA ARG A 78 16.03 12.55 1.30
C ARG A 78 15.17 13.81 1.44
N GLY A 79 13.95 13.67 1.94
CA GLY A 79 12.98 14.74 2.07
C GLY A 79 13.21 15.61 3.31
N ASP A 80 12.37 16.63 3.40
CA ASP A 80 12.27 17.52 4.54
C ASP A 80 10.94 17.33 5.28
N LEU A 81 10.78 18.01 6.42
CA LEU A 81 9.58 17.92 7.25
C LEU A 81 8.31 18.29 6.47
N ASN A 82 8.38 19.28 5.58
CA ASN A 82 7.22 19.72 4.81
C ASN A 82 6.77 18.62 3.84
N THR A 83 7.71 18.03 3.10
CA THR A 83 7.44 16.93 2.17
C THR A 83 6.88 15.72 2.90
N SER A 84 7.43 15.38 4.07
CA SER A 84 6.92 14.32 4.93
C SER A 84 5.48 14.58 5.40
N ILE A 85 5.18 15.80 5.84
CA ILE A 85 3.82 16.18 6.26
C ILE A 85 2.83 16.06 5.10
N GLN A 86 3.20 16.51 3.90
CA GLN A 86 2.29 16.40 2.74
C GLN A 86 2.06 14.94 2.37
N LEU A 87 3.10 14.11 2.35
CA LEU A 87 2.96 12.68 2.04
C LEU A 87 2.06 11.96 3.05
N ILE A 88 2.21 12.25 4.34
CA ILE A 88 1.37 11.66 5.39
C ILE A 88 -0.08 12.14 5.31
N LYS A 89 -0.33 13.40 4.90
CA LYS A 89 -1.69 13.88 4.61
C LYS A 89 -2.31 13.14 3.42
N THR A 90 -1.56 12.93 2.34
CA THR A 90 -2.03 12.12 1.21
C THR A 90 -2.35 10.70 1.65
N PHE A 91 -1.51 10.09 2.50
CA PHE A 91 -1.76 8.76 3.06
C PHE A 91 -3.03 8.72 3.92
N ASP A 92 -3.29 9.75 4.74
CA ASP A 92 -4.52 9.88 5.54
C ASP A 92 -5.77 9.95 4.65
N ASP A 93 -5.72 10.72 3.56
CA ASP A 93 -6.80 10.77 2.58
C ASP A 93 -7.02 9.41 1.88
N VAL A 94 -5.94 8.70 1.53
CA VAL A 94 -6.01 7.33 0.97
C VAL A 94 -6.67 6.39 1.97
N LEU A 95 -6.25 6.42 3.24
CA LEU A 95 -6.83 5.60 4.30
C LEU A 95 -8.33 5.88 4.43
N ARG A 96 -8.74 7.15 4.40
CA ARG A 96 -10.15 7.53 4.42
C ARG A 96 -10.92 6.93 3.23
N GLY A 97 -10.37 7.02 2.02
CA GLY A 97 -11.00 6.43 0.83
C GLY A 97 -11.16 4.91 0.93
N ILE A 98 -10.16 4.22 1.51
CA ILE A 98 -10.25 2.78 1.79
C ILE A 98 -11.37 2.50 2.79
N LEU A 99 -11.36 3.18 3.95
CA LEU A 99 -12.33 2.96 5.03
C LEU A 99 -13.78 3.25 4.61
N ASP A 100 -13.99 4.29 3.81
CA ASP A 100 -15.33 4.68 3.35
C ASP A 100 -15.87 3.72 2.25
N THR A 101 -15.00 3.01 1.54
CA THR A 101 -15.38 2.13 0.41
C THR A 101 -15.42 0.64 0.79
N TRP A 102 -14.52 0.23 1.70
CA TRP A 102 -14.40 -1.14 2.15
C TRP A 102 -15.66 -1.61 2.88
N GLN A 103 -16.08 -2.85 2.62
CA GLN A 103 -17.13 -3.50 3.39
C GLN A 103 -16.50 -4.62 4.21
N ASP A 104 -16.71 -4.58 5.52
CA ASP A 104 -16.05 -5.50 6.45
C ASP A 104 -16.29 -6.97 6.09
N ASP A 105 -17.45 -7.33 5.54
CA ASP A 105 -17.81 -8.70 5.20
C ASP A 105 -17.06 -9.28 3.99
N GLU A 106 -16.47 -8.43 3.14
CA GLU A 106 -15.74 -8.81 1.93
C GLU A 106 -14.37 -9.44 2.22
N GLY A 107 -13.77 -9.22 3.39
CA GLY A 107 -12.47 -9.80 3.73
C GLY A 107 -11.72 -9.04 4.83
N VAL A 108 -10.39 -8.93 4.67
CA VAL A 108 -9.52 -8.20 5.59
C VAL A 108 -8.65 -7.18 4.84
N VAL A 109 -8.51 -5.98 5.40
CA VAL A 109 -7.50 -4.99 5.00
C VAL A 109 -6.41 -4.96 6.07
N ILE A 110 -5.16 -5.09 5.63
CA ILE A 110 -3.98 -5.06 6.49
C ILE A 110 -3.14 -3.86 6.08
N ILE A 111 -2.91 -2.95 7.02
CA ILE A 111 -2.04 -1.79 6.82
C ILE A 111 -0.90 -1.93 7.81
N THR A 112 0.32 -2.05 7.29
CA THR A 112 1.51 -2.22 8.11
C THR A 112 2.70 -1.56 7.42
N SER A 113 3.86 -1.60 8.08
CA SER A 113 5.13 -1.16 7.53
C SER A 113 6.21 -2.19 7.85
N ASP A 114 7.23 -2.28 7.01
CA ASP A 114 8.38 -3.16 7.23
C ASP A 114 9.42 -2.55 8.18
N HIS A 115 9.45 -1.22 8.32
CA HIS A 115 10.28 -0.50 9.29
C HIS A 115 9.87 0.97 9.46
N GLY A 116 10.38 1.63 10.51
CA GLY A 116 10.29 3.10 10.64
C GLY A 116 11.36 3.84 9.82
N ASN A 117 11.09 5.10 9.48
CA ASN A 117 12.03 6.07 8.89
C ASN A 117 11.47 7.49 9.02
N ILE A 118 10.38 7.78 8.30
CA ILE A 118 9.85 9.14 8.09
C ILE A 118 9.40 9.85 9.37
N GLU A 119 9.16 9.10 10.46
CA GLU A 119 8.79 9.64 11.76
C GLU A 119 9.95 10.33 12.50
N ASP A 120 11.21 10.04 12.13
CA ASP A 120 12.40 10.69 12.70
C ASP A 120 13.33 11.24 11.61
N LEU A 121 13.09 12.49 11.25
CA LEU A 121 13.88 13.22 10.27
C LEU A 121 15.16 13.86 10.85
N SER A 122 15.53 13.57 12.10
CA SER A 122 16.81 14.03 12.67
C SER A 122 18.01 13.33 12.03
N HIS A 123 17.79 12.16 11.43
CA HIS A 123 18.77 11.41 10.66
C HIS A 123 18.15 10.84 9.36
N ARG A 124 18.98 10.25 8.49
CA ARG A 124 18.58 9.64 7.20
C ARG A 124 18.75 8.12 7.21
N LYS A 125 18.36 7.47 8.30
CA LYS A 125 18.47 6.00 8.47
C LYS A 125 17.13 5.47 8.95
N HIS A 126 16.91 4.18 8.77
CA HIS A 126 15.74 3.52 9.35
C HIS A 126 15.83 3.59 10.88
N THR A 127 14.68 3.65 11.52
CA THR A 127 14.58 3.60 12.98
C THR A 127 14.36 2.16 13.44
N LYS A 128 14.45 1.96 14.77
CA LYS A 128 14.02 0.72 15.42
C LYS A 128 12.66 0.88 16.12
N ASN A 129 11.91 1.92 15.75
CA ASN A 129 10.59 2.15 16.30
C ASN A 129 9.65 1.02 15.86
N HIS A 130 8.69 0.69 16.72
CA HIS A 130 7.63 -0.24 16.34
C HIS A 130 6.80 0.38 15.20
N VAL A 131 6.43 -0.46 14.24
CA VAL A 131 5.55 -0.08 13.13
C VAL A 131 4.09 -0.26 13.52
N PRO A 132 3.18 0.61 13.07
CA PRO A 132 1.76 0.38 13.23
C PRO A 132 1.32 -0.79 12.37
N THR A 133 0.49 -1.68 12.93
CA THR A 133 -0.24 -2.70 12.18
C THR A 133 -1.72 -2.56 12.48
N VAL A 134 -2.49 -2.22 11.46
CA VAL A 134 -3.94 -2.01 11.54
C VAL A 134 -4.63 -3.07 10.70
N ILE A 135 -5.58 -3.78 11.32
CA ILE A 135 -6.35 -4.86 10.69
C ILE A 135 -7.83 -4.50 10.72
N ILE A 136 -8.44 -4.39 9.54
CA ILE A 136 -9.84 -3.99 9.35
C ILE A 136 -10.58 -5.12 8.63
N GLY A 137 -11.88 -5.27 8.91
CA GLY A 137 -12.73 -6.25 8.24
C GLY A 137 -12.92 -7.57 8.99
N LYS A 138 -13.61 -8.47 8.29
CA LYS A 138 -13.91 -9.83 8.72
C LYS A 138 -12.61 -10.61 8.86
N HIS A 139 -12.58 -11.50 9.84
CA HIS A 139 -11.40 -12.29 10.21
C HIS A 139 -10.22 -11.51 10.82
N LYS A 140 -10.38 -10.23 11.18
CA LYS A 140 -9.32 -9.47 11.88
C LYS A 140 -8.74 -10.16 13.12
N HIS A 141 -9.57 -10.92 13.84
CA HIS A 141 -9.15 -11.70 15.03
C HIS A 141 -8.10 -12.78 14.73
N ILE A 142 -7.93 -13.20 13.48
CA ILE A 142 -6.86 -14.12 13.07
C ILE A 142 -5.48 -13.49 13.27
N PHE A 143 -5.43 -12.16 13.25
CA PHE A 143 -4.23 -11.35 13.39
C PHE A 143 -4.06 -10.81 14.83
N ASP A 144 -4.85 -11.30 15.79
CA ASP A 144 -4.66 -10.99 17.20
C ASP A 144 -3.32 -11.56 17.67
N GLY A 145 -2.50 -10.73 18.35
CA GLY A 145 -1.22 -11.17 18.89
C GLY A 145 -0.05 -11.17 17.89
N ILE A 146 -0.15 -10.46 16.76
CA ILE A 146 1.02 -10.17 15.92
C ILE A 146 2.10 -9.46 16.77
N HIS A 147 3.31 -9.99 16.72
CA HIS A 147 4.49 -9.41 17.36
C HIS A 147 5.53 -8.95 16.33
N ASP A 148 5.63 -9.64 15.20
CA ASP A 148 6.53 -9.29 14.12
C ASP A 148 5.88 -9.42 12.73
N ILE A 149 6.57 -8.93 11.69
CA ILE A 149 6.05 -8.95 10.32
C ILE A 149 5.91 -10.38 9.75
N ALA A 150 6.66 -11.35 10.27
CA ALA A 150 6.57 -12.74 9.83
C ALA A 150 5.25 -13.38 10.30
N ASP A 151 4.65 -12.91 11.40
CA ASP A 151 3.34 -13.34 11.89
C ASP A 151 2.18 -13.02 10.93
N ILE A 152 2.36 -12.05 10.02
CA ILE A 152 1.31 -11.64 9.07
C ILE A 152 1.04 -12.72 8.03
N THR A 153 2.09 -13.39 7.52
CA THR A 153 1.95 -14.36 6.43
C THR A 153 1.11 -15.59 6.80
N PRO A 154 1.29 -16.23 7.98
CA PRO A 154 0.40 -17.28 8.45
C PRO A 154 -1.07 -16.85 8.50
N GLY A 155 -1.35 -15.65 8.99
CA GLY A 155 -2.72 -15.11 9.06
C GLY A 155 -3.35 -14.92 7.68
N ILE A 156 -2.60 -14.35 6.71
CA ILE A 156 -3.06 -14.23 5.31
C ILE A 156 -3.42 -15.60 4.74
N ARG A 157 -2.56 -16.62 4.94
CA ARG A 157 -2.82 -17.97 4.43
C ARG A 157 -4.07 -18.59 5.04
N GLN A 158 -4.32 -18.35 6.33
CA GLN A 158 -5.51 -18.82 7.02
C GLN A 158 -6.77 -18.17 6.45
N VAL A 159 -6.75 -16.85 6.19
CA VAL A 159 -7.86 -16.13 5.53
C VAL A 159 -8.13 -16.69 4.14
N LEU A 160 -7.08 -16.89 3.34
CA LEU A 160 -7.17 -17.43 1.98
C LEU A 160 -7.42 -18.95 1.92
N LYS A 161 -7.46 -19.63 3.08
CA LYS A 161 -7.63 -21.10 3.19
C LYS A 161 -6.57 -21.89 2.40
N ILE A 162 -5.35 -21.34 2.28
CA ILE A 162 -4.22 -21.99 1.61
C ILE A 162 -3.57 -22.96 2.60
N LYS A 163 -3.52 -24.24 2.25
CA LYS A 163 -2.91 -25.28 3.10
C LYS A 163 -1.42 -25.00 3.33
N THR A 164 -0.95 -25.29 4.54
CA THR A 164 0.48 -25.43 4.86
C THR A 164 0.97 -26.77 4.34
N GLY A 165 1.81 -26.73 3.30
CA GLY A 165 2.70 -27.84 2.96
C GLY A 165 3.88 -27.90 3.93
#